data_AF-A0A1E7GLL6-F1
#
_entry.id   AF-A0A1E7GLL6-F1
#
_cell.length_a   1.000
_cell.length_b   1.000
_cell.length_c   1.000
_cell.angle_alpha   90.00
_cell.angle_beta   90.00
_cell.angle_gamma   90.00
#
_symmetry.space_group_name_H-M   'P 1'
#
loop_
_entity.id
_entity.type
_entity.pdbx_description
1 polymer ?
#
loop_
_entity_poly.entity_id
_entity_poly.type
_entity_poly.pdbx_seq_one_letter_code
_entity_poly.pdbx_strand_id
1 'polypeptide(L)'
;MASNFTISVHRNSDQLDLRLMGDFDGTSACELLNALEKNGDSVGKVFIHTSGLKRIFPFGRDTFQNNLYVLKNRPMRLIFTGKNSAEIAPEPGKLRRILRMP
;
A
#
# COMPACT_ATOMS: atom_id res chain seq x y z
N MET A 1 -1.28 -14.25 -11.73
CA MET A 1 -0.08 -13.46 -11.41
C MET A 1 0.17 -12.50 -12.56
N ALA A 2 -0.07 -11.21 -12.37
CA ALA A 2 0.47 -10.19 -13.26
C ALA A 2 2.00 -10.24 -13.20
N SER A 3 2.64 -10.85 -14.20
CA SER A 3 4.09 -11.10 -14.22
C SER A 3 4.96 -9.84 -14.33
N ASN A 4 4.33 -8.65 -14.41
CA ASN A 4 5.00 -7.37 -14.65
C ASN A 4 4.99 -6.44 -13.42
N PHE A 5 4.44 -6.89 -12.28
CA PHE A 5 4.37 -6.07 -11.08
C PHE A 5 5.73 -6.04 -10.36
N THR A 6 6.18 -4.85 -9.98
CA THR A 6 7.38 -4.67 -9.18
C THR A 6 7.19 -3.56 -8.13
N ILE A 7 7.86 -3.72 -6.99
CA ILE A 7 7.91 -2.73 -5.91
C ILE A 7 9.37 -2.30 -5.74
N SER A 8 9.66 -1.03 -5.99
CA SER A 8 10.93 -0.44 -5.54
C SER A 8 10.77 0.09 -4.12
N VAL A 9 11.61 -0.40 -3.21
CA VAL A 9 11.62 -0.03 -1.80
C VAL A 9 12.77 0.93 -1.56
N HIS A 10 12.46 2.13 -1.08
CA HIS A 10 13.45 3.10 -0.64
C HIS A 10 13.14 3.49 0.80
N ARG A 11 14.10 3.31 1.71
CA ARG A 11 13.90 3.54 3.13
C ARG A 11 14.89 4.57 3.64
N ASN A 12 14.36 5.56 4.35
CA ASN A 12 15.09 6.56 5.13
C ASN A 12 14.72 6.42 6.61
N SER A 13 15.38 7.18 7.47
CA SER A 13 15.30 7.03 8.94
C SER A 13 13.89 7.15 9.53
N ASP A 14 12.99 7.92 8.91
CA ASP A 14 11.58 8.12 9.36
C ASP A 14 10.55 7.81 8.26
N GLN A 15 11.01 7.52 7.05
CA GLN A 15 10.18 7.45 5.85
C GLN A 15 10.47 6.21 5.03
N LEU A 16 9.40 5.56 4.57
CA LEU A 16 9.45 4.48 3.60
C LEU A 16 8.73 4.90 2.32
N ASP A 17 9.43 4.86 1.20
CA ASP A 17 8.88 5.10 -0.13
C ASP A 17 8.78 3.77 -0.88
N LEU A 18 7.56 3.42 -1.26
CA LEU A 18 7.24 2.25 -2.10
C LEU A 18 6.77 2.76 -3.46
N ARG A 19 7.52 2.46 -4.53
CA ARG A 19 7.10 2.78 -5.90
C ARG A 19 6.56 1.53 -6.57
N LEU A 20 5.28 1.59 -6.94
CA LEU A 20 4.57 0.50 -7.59
C LEU A 20 4.65 0.66 -9.10
N MET A 21 5.02 -0.41 -9.80
CA MET A 21 5.14 -0.44 -11.26
C MET A 21 4.47 -1.70 -11.82
N GLY A 22 3.89 -1.60 -13.01
CA GLY A 22 3.22 -2.74 -13.67
C GLY A 22 1.72 -2.77 -13.47
N ASP A 23 1.12 -3.95 -13.56
CA ASP A 23 -0.32 -4.14 -13.34
C ASP A 23 -0.59 -4.56 -11.89
N PHE A 24 -1.65 -4.02 -11.30
CA PHE A 24 -2.01 -4.26 -9.90
C PHE A 24 -3.19 -5.23 -9.82
N ASP A 25 -2.88 -6.48 -9.44
CA ASP A 25 -3.86 -7.55 -9.24
C ASP A 25 -3.90 -8.03 -7.78
N GLY A 26 -4.64 -9.09 -7.49
CA GLY A 26 -4.75 -9.68 -6.14
C GLY A 26 -3.43 -10.23 -5.61
N THR A 27 -2.54 -10.75 -6.47
CA THR A 27 -1.21 -11.18 -6.06
C THR A 27 -0.34 -9.97 -5.74
N SER A 28 -0.35 -8.94 -6.60
CA SER A 28 0.35 -7.67 -6.37
C SER A 28 -0.09 -6.98 -5.07
N ALA A 29 -1.38 -7.08 -4.73
CA ALA A 29 -1.92 -6.58 -3.46
C ALA A 29 -1.31 -7.30 -2.25
N CYS A 30 -1.22 -8.62 -2.29
CA CYS A 30 -0.55 -9.41 -1.25
C CYS A 30 0.95 -9.08 -1.15
N GLU A 31 1.62 -8.87 -2.27
CA GLU A 31 3.03 -8.45 -2.30
C GLU A 31 3.23 -7.07 -1.65
N LEU A 32 2.35 -6.11 -1.93
CA LEU A 32 2.39 -4.79 -1.29
C LEU A 32 2.15 -4.88 0.22
N LEU A 33 1.18 -5.68 0.68
CA LEU A 33 0.92 -5.89 2.10
C LEU A 33 2.14 -6.51 2.80
N ASN A 34 2.77 -7.50 2.19
CA ASN A 34 3.99 -8.12 2.71
C ASN A 34 5.16 -7.13 2.74
N ALA A 35 5.30 -6.26 1.74
CA ALA A 35 6.32 -5.22 1.73
C ALA A 35 6.10 -4.21 2.86
N LEU A 36 4.85 -3.80 3.11
CA LEU A 36 4.47 -2.94 4.24
C LEU A 36 4.75 -3.62 5.58
N GLU A 37 4.45 -4.92 5.71
CA GLU A 37 4.70 -5.69 6.92
C GLU A 37 6.21 -5.92 7.17
N LYS A 38 7.03 -6.05 6.13
CA LYS A 38 8.48 -6.26 6.31
C LYS A 38 9.23 -4.96 6.58
N ASN A 39 8.80 -3.86 5.98
CA ASN A 39 9.57 -2.62 5.97
C ASN A 39 8.95 -1.50 6.81
N GLY A 40 7.67 -1.64 7.18
CA GLY A 40 6.91 -0.60 7.89
C GLY A 40 7.12 -0.58 9.41
N ASP A 41 7.81 -1.57 9.98
CA ASP A 41 8.23 -1.50 11.37
C ASP A 41 9.27 -0.39 11.54
N SER A 42 9.09 0.46 12.56
CA SER A 42 9.95 1.61 12.90
C SER A 42 9.96 2.82 11.95
N VAL A 43 8.99 2.95 11.03
CA VAL A 43 8.82 4.18 10.22
C VAL A 43 7.49 4.87 10.52
N GLY A 44 7.50 6.19 10.73
CA GLY A 44 6.29 6.96 11.02
C GLY A 44 5.40 7.17 9.79
N LYS A 45 6.00 7.22 8.59
CA LYS A 45 5.31 7.52 7.33
C LYS A 45 5.73 6.56 6.22
N VAL A 46 4.73 6.08 5.49
CA VAL A 46 4.93 5.26 4.28
C VAL A 46 4.26 5.93 3.10
N PHE A 47 5.03 6.28 2.08
CA PHE A 47 4.57 6.81 0.81
C PHE A 47 4.43 5.70 -0.21
N ILE A 48 3.25 5.57 -0.79
CA ILE A 48 2.93 4.58 -1.81
C ILE A 48 2.72 5.33 -3.13
N HIS A 49 3.75 5.31 -3.98
CA HIS A 49 3.76 5.97 -5.28
C HIS A 49 3.14 5.06 -6.34
N THR A 50 1.98 5.45 -6.84
CA THR A 50 1.17 4.67 -7.79
C THR A 50 1.36 5.08 -9.25
N SER A 51 2.20 6.08 -9.54
CA SER A 51 2.39 6.62 -10.90
C SER A 51 2.93 5.61 -11.91
N GLY A 52 3.67 4.59 -11.46
CA GLY A 52 4.21 3.53 -12.30
C GLY A 52 3.21 2.42 -12.66
N LEU A 53 2.01 2.44 -12.07
CA LEU A 53 0.97 1.48 -12.37
C LEU A 53 0.37 1.74 -13.75
N LYS A 54 0.16 0.65 -14.49
CA LYS A 54 -0.40 0.65 -15.85
C LYS A 54 -1.88 0.31 -15.83
N ARG A 55 -2.25 -0.80 -15.20
CA ARG A 55 -3.65 -1.20 -14.96
C ARG A 55 -3.86 -1.56 -13.51
N ILE A 56 -5.04 -1.24 -12.99
CA ILE A 56 -5.48 -1.69 -11.68
C ILE A 56 -6.71 -2.55 -11.90
N PHE A 57 -6.63 -3.80 -11.46
CA PHE A 57 -7.77 -4.69 -11.52
C PHE A 57 -8.62 -4.48 -10.26
N PRO A 58 -9.97 -4.38 -10.39
CA PRO A 58 -10.85 -4.17 -9.25
C PRO A 58 -10.63 -5.16 -8.12
N PHE A 59 -10.44 -6.45 -8.44
CA PHE A 59 -10.16 -7.47 -7.44
C PHE A 59 -8.84 -7.23 -6.69
N GLY A 60 -7.80 -6.70 -7.35
CA GLY A 60 -6.53 -6.37 -6.70
C GLY A 60 -6.68 -5.25 -5.70
N ARG A 61 -7.39 -4.18 -6.08
CA ARG A 61 -7.76 -3.09 -5.17
C ARG A 61 -8.55 -3.61 -3.98
N ASP A 62 -9.59 -4.42 -4.23
CA ASP A 62 -10.47 -4.91 -3.18
C ASP A 62 -9.71 -5.85 -2.22
N THR A 63 -8.85 -6.72 -2.75
CA THR A 63 -7.92 -7.54 -1.95
C THR A 63 -7.04 -6.67 -1.07
N PHE A 64 -6.39 -5.64 -1.62
CA PHE A 64 -5.55 -4.74 -0.83
C PHE A 64 -6.34 -4.07 0.29
N GLN A 65 -7.45 -3.41 -0.05
CA GLN A 65 -8.24 -2.65 0.92
C GLN A 65 -8.87 -3.52 2.00
N ASN A 66 -9.33 -4.73 1.66
CA ASN A 66 -9.96 -5.63 2.61
C ASN A 66 -8.94 -6.29 3.56
N ASN A 67 -7.67 -6.37 3.17
CA ASN A 67 -6.61 -6.97 3.97
C ASN A 67 -5.72 -5.94 4.68
N LEU A 68 -6.04 -4.64 4.64
CA LEU A 68 -5.29 -3.61 5.38
C LEU A 68 -5.28 -3.83 6.90
N TYR A 69 -6.21 -4.61 7.44
CA TYR A 69 -6.24 -4.95 8.88
C TYR A 69 -4.98 -5.68 9.35
N VAL A 70 -4.20 -6.29 8.45
CA VAL A 70 -2.92 -6.92 8.81
C VAL A 70 -1.93 -5.89 9.38
N LEU A 71 -2.12 -4.61 9.06
CA LEU A 71 -1.28 -3.50 9.54
C LEU A 71 -1.83 -2.83 10.81
N LYS A 72 -2.94 -3.32 11.40
CA LYS A 72 -3.67 -2.64 12.49
C LYS A 72 -2.85 -2.33 13.76
N ASN A 73 -1.83 -3.13 14.05
CA ASN A 73 -1.00 -2.99 15.25
C ASN A 73 0.25 -2.13 15.01
N ARG A 74 0.36 -1.50 13.84
CA ARG A 74 1.54 -0.76 13.44
C ARG A 74 1.18 0.72 13.27
N PRO A 75 1.76 1.63 14.08
CA PRO A 75 1.46 3.05 14.00
C PRO A 75 2.20 3.67 12.81
N MET A 76 1.77 3.35 11.59
CA MET A 76 2.32 3.90 10.36
C MET A 76 1.26 4.69 9.59
N ARG A 77 1.63 5.87 9.10
CA ARG A 77 0.75 6.68 8.25
C ARG A 77 1.01 6.35 6.79
N LEU A 78 0.02 5.72 6.14
CA LEU A 78 0.05 5.47 4.69
C LEU A 78 -0.35 6.74 3.92
N ILE A 79 0.46 7.13 2.94
CA ILE A 79 0.26 8.29 2.08
C ILE A 79 0.33 7.82 0.63
N PHE A 80 -0.79 7.85 -0.08
CA PHE A 80 -0.85 7.44 -1.49
C PHE A 80 -0.61 8.65 -2.39
N THR A 81 0.29 8.51 -3.36
CA THR A 81 0.65 9.56 -4.32
C THR A 81 0.59 9.02 -5.75
N GLY A 82 0.50 9.92 -6.73
CA GLY A 82 0.46 9.58 -8.14
C GLY A 82 -0.93 9.48 -8.74
N LYS A 83 -0.99 9.32 -10.07
CA LYS A 83 -2.23 9.38 -10.88
C LYS A 83 -3.30 8.35 -10.48
N ASN A 84 -2.89 7.24 -9.86
CA ASN A 84 -3.78 6.14 -9.50
C ASN A 84 -4.00 6.05 -7.98
N SER A 85 -3.62 7.08 -7.22
CA SER A 85 -3.68 7.07 -5.75
C SER A 85 -5.11 6.92 -5.24
N ALA A 86 -6.05 7.64 -5.84
CA ALA A 86 -7.47 7.61 -5.45
C ALA A 86 -8.13 6.24 -5.69
N GLU A 87 -7.60 5.45 -6.64
CA GLU A 87 -8.13 4.12 -6.92
C GLU A 87 -7.63 3.09 -5.90
N ILE A 88 -6.39 3.17 -5.45
CA ILE A 88 -5.83 2.20 -4.50
C ILE A 88 -6.12 2.59 -3.05
N ALA A 89 -6.09 3.89 -2.74
CA ALA A 89 -6.26 4.37 -1.38
C ALA A 89 -7.57 3.84 -0.78
N PRO A 90 -7.53 3.27 0.44
CA PRO A 90 -8.75 2.91 1.14
C PRO A 90 -9.53 4.19 1.45
N GLU A 91 -10.86 4.08 1.46
CA GLU A 91 -11.70 5.21 1.84
C GLU A 91 -11.31 5.74 3.24
N PRO A 92 -11.40 7.07 3.47
CA PRO A 92 -11.01 7.67 4.75
C PRO A 92 -11.68 7.00 5.97
N GLY A 93 -12.90 6.49 5.81
CA GLY A 93 -13.63 5.74 6.84
C GLY A 93 -13.09 4.33 7.12
N LYS A 94 -12.46 3.65 6.15
CA LYS A 94 -11.85 2.32 6.33
C LYS A 94 -10.53 2.41 7.10
N LEU A 95 -9.72 3.45 6.89
CA LEU A 95 -8.50 3.70 7.66
C LEU A 95 -8.80 3.98 9.14
N ARG A 96 -9.87 4.74 9.42
CA ARG A 96 -10.33 5.06 10.79
C ARG A 96 -10.77 3.84 11.60
N ARG A 97 -11.26 2.77 10.95
CA ARG A 97 -11.67 1.55 11.65
C ARG A 97 -10.52 0.60 11.98
N ILE A 98 -9.39 0.75 11.30
CA ILE A 98 -8.21 -0.12 11.43
C ILE A 98 -7.19 0.46 12.42
N LEU A 99 -7.09 1.79 12.50
CA LEU A 99 -6.25 2.49 13.46
C LEU A 99 -7.15 2.97 14.61
N ARG A 100 -7.23 2.20 15.70
CA ARG A 100 -7.72 2.71 16.99
C ARG A 100 -6.78 3.85 17.41
N MET A 101 -7.26 5.09 17.30
CA MET A 101 -6.71 6.20 18.06
C MET A 101 -7.69 6.51 19.20
N PRO A 102 -7.19 6.95 20.37
CA PRO A 102 -8.02 7.21 21.56
C PRO A 102 -9.06 8.31 21.32
#